data_AF-R6XU12-F1
#
_entry.id   AF-R6XU12-F1
#
_cell.length_a   1.000
_cell.length_b   1.000
_cell.length_c   1.000
_cell.angle_alpha   90.00
_cell.angle_beta   90.00
_cell.angle_gamma   90.00
#
_symmetry.space_group_name_H-M   'P 1'
#
loop_
_entity.id
_entity.type
_entity.pdbx_description
1 polymer ?
#
loop_
_entity_poly.entity_id
_entity_poly.type
_entity_poly.pdbx_seq_one_letter_code
_entity_poly.pdbx_strand_id
1 'polypeptide(L)'
;MVDFCNLIRWGDGAIAFDYKVRQLTHRFIFDLVEHLKEGGYDSLEGIVSNRSPYWLLNDYQKDMTVSNMINALKCISEVFNRKDEYYYDYLLTRIHFWHFKTDVTSQGEELYITMNSRGEELTNNEVQKCRRLKGKDQAEWGQQWERWQTYFWRNRAKGCKGKPNFDADKGFNNLLACIEAMGHSFEIKYDAIEDISSAVSALQFIVDTDWESELRSLNEGYYTGWINTFKLDIWARINTSDAKWLIEKESDTTQRENAVLLWPLFYFYFLEINNQKEPDKMTFIRLMHLCYLNYHSKKTNNASIKAFIEALHYSGSDMTDLDKLVNKNFLSDEHLRLSSLIKNDPEMESLIWEVQDKEYFLDGEDVGGDTIIDYIKDIDTIKGLGLKDALRNMIGCYSVLFPVGDKADNEILVKRILLHYKDDEGQTFWKQTSPYYDRNYETSSWKRIVRCGAFLKFYKEISREYTLCFSCKDLVELLETKRKEFYSILENRSLNDKKWSDRRLAIFFDTITGGNLWGKGNLPDLGFYEDADVNEKTFLGHTVVGNRVCGRKFKWQKKELPENWEWRLRNMYMFYDFVFE
;
A
#
# COMPACT_ATOMS: atom_id res chain seq x y z
N MET A 1 43.94 -22.84 38.53
CA MET A 1 43.50 -24.24 38.30
C MET A 1 42.40 -24.67 39.26
N VAL A 2 42.55 -24.52 40.59
CA VAL A 2 41.43 -24.73 41.56
C VAL A 2 40.19 -23.90 41.19
N ASP A 3 40.40 -22.68 40.69
CA ASP A 3 39.32 -21.78 40.25
C ASP A 3 38.59 -22.25 38.98
N PHE A 4 39.33 -22.76 37.97
CA PHE A 4 38.74 -23.27 36.73
C PHE A 4 37.88 -24.52 36.96
N CYS A 5 38.39 -25.50 37.72
CA CYS A 5 37.61 -26.70 38.05
C CYS A 5 36.35 -26.37 38.86
N ASN A 6 36.42 -25.37 39.75
CA ASN A 6 35.25 -24.89 40.48
C ASN A 6 34.24 -24.19 39.55
N LEU A 7 34.71 -23.36 38.61
CA LEU A 7 33.87 -22.64 37.64
C LEU A 7 33.08 -23.60 36.74
N ILE A 8 33.73 -24.63 36.21
CA ILE A 8 33.05 -25.64 35.37
C ILE A 8 32.35 -26.73 36.21
N ARG A 9 32.44 -26.63 37.55
CA ARG A 9 31.93 -27.60 38.54
C ARG A 9 32.40 -29.03 38.27
N TRP A 10 33.70 -29.19 38.02
CA TRP A 10 34.35 -30.48 37.84
C TRP A 10 34.49 -31.21 39.17
N GLY A 11 33.55 -32.12 39.46
CA GLY A 11 33.54 -33.02 40.62
C GLY A 11 32.93 -34.38 40.24
N ASP A 12 33.45 -35.48 40.78
CA ASP A 12 33.00 -36.86 40.53
C ASP A 12 32.88 -37.26 39.04
N GLY A 13 33.68 -36.66 38.16
CA GLY A 13 33.67 -36.97 36.72
C GLY A 13 32.50 -36.37 35.95
N ALA A 14 31.92 -35.25 36.42
CA ALA A 14 30.89 -34.49 35.71
C ALA A 14 31.29 -33.02 35.51
N ILE A 15 30.83 -32.40 34.41
CA ILE A 15 30.92 -30.96 34.13
C ILE A 15 29.49 -30.38 34.17
N ALA A 16 29.31 -29.17 34.70
CA ALA A 16 27.99 -28.53 34.73
C ALA A 16 27.46 -28.14 33.34
N PHE A 17 28.36 -27.86 32.39
CA PHE A 17 28.06 -27.57 30.99
C PHE A 17 28.63 -28.68 30.11
N ASP A 18 27.76 -29.62 29.72
CA ASP A 18 28.16 -30.86 29.06
C ASP A 18 27.55 -30.98 27.65
N TYR A 19 28.33 -31.50 26.69
CA TYR A 19 27.90 -31.71 25.31
C TYR A 19 27.46 -33.16 25.09
N LYS A 20 26.16 -33.43 25.24
CA LYS A 20 25.63 -34.82 25.18
C LYS A 20 25.13 -35.26 23.81
N VAL A 21 25.29 -34.44 22.77
CA VAL A 21 24.71 -34.71 21.44
C VAL A 21 25.52 -35.74 20.64
N ARG A 22 26.85 -35.74 20.78
CA ARG A 22 27.72 -36.74 20.13
C ARG A 22 28.73 -37.28 21.11
N GLN A 23 28.79 -38.60 21.25
CA GLN A 23 29.66 -39.28 22.21
C GLN A 23 31.15 -38.98 21.98
N LEU A 24 31.57 -38.81 20.73
CA LEU A 24 32.97 -38.57 20.39
C LEU A 24 33.41 -37.15 20.82
N THR A 25 32.56 -36.15 20.54
CA THR A 25 32.75 -34.76 20.97
C THR A 25 32.66 -34.62 22.49
N HIS A 26 31.69 -35.31 23.10
CA HIS A 26 31.56 -35.41 24.56
C HIS A 26 32.88 -35.86 25.19
N ARG A 27 33.39 -37.01 24.75
CA ARG A 27 34.64 -37.57 25.27
C ARG A 27 35.84 -36.66 25.04
N PHE A 28 35.93 -36.01 23.87
CA PHE A 28 36.98 -35.04 23.60
C PHE A 28 36.99 -33.89 24.62
N ILE A 29 35.83 -33.34 24.99
CA ILE A 29 35.74 -32.26 25.98
C ILE A 29 36.21 -32.73 27.35
N PHE A 30 35.84 -33.95 27.76
CA PHE A 30 36.29 -34.54 29.02
C PHE A 30 37.81 -34.76 29.03
N ASP A 31 38.36 -35.39 27.99
CA ASP A 31 39.79 -35.63 27.87
C ASP A 31 40.55 -34.28 27.86
N LEU A 32 40.03 -33.27 27.15
CA LEU A 32 40.61 -31.92 27.15
C LEU A 32 40.64 -31.30 28.55
N VAL A 33 39.54 -31.37 29.31
CA VAL A 33 39.45 -30.84 30.67
C VAL A 33 40.37 -31.60 31.64
N GLU A 34 40.46 -32.92 31.52
CA GLU A 34 41.34 -33.76 32.34
C GLU A 34 42.81 -33.39 32.12
N HIS A 35 43.24 -33.28 30.86
CA HIS A 35 44.61 -32.90 30.54
C HIS A 35 44.90 -31.44 30.88
N LEU A 36 43.91 -30.53 30.77
CA LEU A 36 44.04 -29.16 31.25
C LEU A 36 44.23 -29.11 32.78
N LYS A 37 43.54 -29.98 33.53
CA LYS A 37 43.67 -30.07 34.98
C LYS A 37 45.05 -30.60 35.42
N GLU A 38 45.63 -31.53 34.67
CA GLU A 38 46.92 -32.12 35.00
C GLU A 38 48.11 -31.27 34.54
N GLY A 39 48.08 -30.79 33.30
CA GLY A 39 49.20 -30.09 32.66
C GLY A 39 49.02 -28.58 32.47
N GLY A 40 47.88 -28.01 32.85
CA GLY A 40 47.63 -26.57 32.72
C GLY A 40 47.63 -26.09 31.27
N TYR A 41 48.11 -24.86 31.04
CA TYR A 41 48.17 -24.26 29.70
C TYR A 41 49.09 -25.02 28.74
N ASP A 42 50.13 -25.69 29.25
CA ASP A 42 51.07 -26.45 28.42
C ASP A 42 50.37 -27.61 27.69
N SER A 43 49.26 -28.13 28.26
CA SER A 43 48.39 -29.11 27.60
C SER A 43 47.69 -28.57 26.35
N LEU A 44 47.48 -27.26 26.24
CA LEU A 44 46.91 -26.61 25.05
C LEU A 44 47.98 -26.33 24.00
N GLU A 45 49.24 -26.13 24.39
CA GLU A 45 50.32 -25.80 23.47
C GLU A 45 50.50 -26.89 22.39
N GLY A 46 50.32 -28.16 22.76
CA GLY A 46 50.35 -29.28 21.82
C GLY A 46 49.24 -29.24 20.76
N ILE A 47 48.04 -28.77 21.13
CA ILE A 47 46.90 -28.61 20.22
C ILE A 47 47.10 -27.39 19.31
N VAL A 48 47.47 -26.27 19.90
CA VAL A 48 47.63 -24.97 19.20
C VAL A 48 48.81 -25.01 18.23
N SER A 49 49.90 -25.70 18.59
CA SER A 49 51.13 -25.78 17.80
C SER A 49 51.17 -26.94 16.78
N ASN A 50 50.03 -27.58 16.49
CA ASN A 50 49.92 -28.75 15.58
C ASN A 50 50.82 -29.94 15.93
N ARG A 51 51.23 -30.09 17.21
CA ARG A 51 52.10 -31.20 17.63
C ARG A 51 51.34 -32.47 18.04
N SER A 52 50.01 -32.48 17.90
CA SER A 52 49.10 -33.59 18.24
C SER A 52 49.47 -34.28 19.56
N PRO A 53 49.00 -33.77 20.71
CA PRO A 53 49.37 -34.35 22.00
C PRO A 53 48.93 -35.81 22.07
N TYR A 54 49.66 -36.63 22.84
CA TYR A 54 49.50 -38.10 22.83
C TYR A 54 48.08 -38.59 23.15
N TRP A 55 47.30 -37.77 23.86
CA TRP A 55 45.92 -38.06 24.24
C TRP A 55 44.90 -37.68 23.16
N LEU A 56 45.29 -36.87 22.17
CA LEU A 56 44.42 -36.49 21.05
C LEU A 56 44.32 -37.66 20.07
N LEU A 57 43.30 -38.50 20.26
CA LEU A 57 43.03 -39.68 19.43
C LEU A 57 42.84 -39.33 17.95
N ASN A 58 43.29 -40.21 17.05
CA ASN A 58 43.10 -40.05 15.60
C ASN A 58 41.61 -39.93 15.20
N ASP A 59 40.71 -40.56 15.96
CA ASP A 59 39.27 -40.48 15.69
C ASP A 59 38.70 -39.09 15.97
N TYR A 60 39.28 -38.34 16.92
CA TYR A 60 38.92 -36.94 17.15
C TYR A 60 39.22 -36.06 15.95
N GLN A 61 40.34 -36.30 15.26
CA GLN A 61 40.73 -35.52 14.09
C GLN A 61 39.81 -35.74 12.88
N LYS A 62 39.08 -36.86 12.85
CA LYS A 62 38.11 -37.18 11.80
C LYS A 62 36.71 -36.61 12.07
N ASP A 63 36.40 -36.23 13.31
CA ASP A 63 35.12 -35.61 13.65
C ASP A 63 35.14 -34.11 13.35
N MET A 64 34.22 -33.66 12.49
CA MET A 64 34.12 -32.25 12.07
C MET A 64 33.88 -31.30 13.25
N THR A 65 33.12 -31.71 14.26
CA THR A 65 32.81 -30.88 15.43
C THR A 65 34.05 -30.69 16.28
N VAL A 66 34.79 -31.78 16.53
CA VAL A 66 36.04 -31.74 17.29
C VAL A 66 37.11 -30.94 16.54
N SER A 67 37.22 -31.12 15.23
CA SER A 67 38.12 -30.32 14.37
C SER A 67 37.81 -28.82 14.46
N ASN A 68 36.52 -28.44 14.40
CA ASN A 68 36.09 -27.05 14.58
C ASN A 68 36.42 -26.51 15.98
N MET A 69 36.25 -27.31 17.04
CA MET A 69 36.63 -26.92 18.41
C MET A 69 38.15 -26.69 18.53
N ILE A 70 38.96 -27.56 17.95
CA ILE A 70 40.42 -27.40 17.90
C ILE A 70 40.82 -26.12 17.16
N ASN A 71 40.18 -25.84 16.01
CA ASN A 71 40.43 -24.62 15.26
C ASN A 71 39.98 -23.37 16.03
N ALA A 72 38.86 -23.43 16.74
CA ALA A 72 38.42 -22.35 17.60
C ALA A 72 39.45 -22.07 18.72
N LEU A 73 40.01 -23.10 19.35
CA LEU A 73 41.08 -22.93 20.34
C LEU A 73 42.32 -22.23 19.76
N LYS A 74 42.68 -22.53 18.50
CA LYS A 74 43.77 -21.84 17.79
C LYS A 74 43.44 -20.36 17.58
N CYS A 75 42.26 -20.05 17.03
CA CYS A 75 41.84 -18.67 16.80
C CYS A 75 41.74 -17.87 18.11
N ILE A 76 41.21 -18.46 19.19
CA ILE A 76 41.16 -17.84 20.52
C ILE A 76 42.58 -17.54 21.02
N SER A 77 43.50 -18.50 20.87
CA SER A 77 44.90 -18.32 21.27
C SER A 77 45.58 -17.19 20.48
N GLU A 78 45.34 -17.09 19.18
CA GLU A 78 45.86 -16.03 18.31
C GLU A 78 45.36 -14.64 18.72
N VAL A 79 44.07 -14.51 19.06
CA VAL A 79 43.44 -13.22 19.38
C VAL A 79 43.81 -12.72 20.76
N PHE A 80 43.79 -13.60 21.77
CA PHE A 80 43.91 -13.19 23.17
C PHE A 80 45.34 -13.31 23.71
N ASN A 81 46.13 -14.27 23.23
CA ASN A 81 47.48 -14.59 23.74
C ASN A 81 47.52 -14.65 25.29
N ARG A 82 48.69 -14.68 25.94
CA ARG A 82 48.84 -14.79 27.42
C ARG A 82 48.35 -13.56 28.23
N LYS A 83 47.38 -12.79 27.74
CA LYS A 83 46.84 -11.60 28.42
C LYS A 83 45.49 -11.94 29.06
N ASP A 84 45.57 -12.64 30.18
CA ASP A 84 44.44 -13.24 30.88
C ASP A 84 43.33 -12.23 31.26
N GLU A 85 43.68 -10.98 31.60
CA GLU A 85 42.69 -10.02 32.13
C GLU A 85 41.63 -9.56 31.11
N TYR A 86 41.96 -9.45 29.82
CA TYR A 86 41.04 -8.92 28.81
C TYR A 86 40.03 -9.96 28.31
N TYR A 87 40.41 -11.25 28.31
CA TYR A 87 39.57 -12.34 27.83
C TYR A 87 38.48 -12.70 28.82
N TYR A 88 38.81 -12.81 30.11
CA TYR A 88 37.85 -13.14 31.15
C TYR A 88 36.78 -12.06 31.32
N ASP A 89 37.16 -10.78 31.29
CA ASP A 89 36.20 -9.68 31.37
C ASP A 89 35.26 -9.65 30.16
N TYR A 90 35.78 -9.93 28.96
CA TYR A 90 34.96 -10.04 27.75
C TYR A 90 33.97 -11.21 27.82
N LEU A 91 34.41 -12.40 28.22
CA LEU A 91 33.53 -13.57 28.37
C LEU A 91 32.42 -13.31 29.39
N LEU A 92 32.74 -12.68 30.52
CA LEU A 92 31.78 -12.44 31.60
C LEU A 92 30.81 -11.29 31.33
N THR A 93 31.25 -10.24 30.64
CA THR A 93 30.45 -9.00 30.49
C THR A 93 29.83 -8.83 29.11
N ARG A 94 30.34 -9.50 28.08
CA ARG A 94 29.92 -9.30 26.67
C ARG A 94 29.25 -10.51 26.03
N ILE A 95 29.35 -11.70 26.60
CA ILE A 95 28.68 -12.89 26.08
C ILE A 95 27.43 -13.19 26.90
N HIS A 96 26.28 -13.14 26.25
CA HIS A 96 25.00 -13.50 26.84
C HIS A 96 24.51 -14.83 26.26
N PHE A 97 24.20 -15.78 27.15
CA PHE A 97 23.58 -17.05 26.76
C PHE A 97 22.09 -17.03 27.06
N TRP A 98 21.28 -17.43 26.08
CA TRP A 98 19.88 -17.74 26.29
C TRP A 98 19.77 -19.17 26.82
N HIS A 99 19.29 -19.34 28.05
CA HIS A 99 19.10 -20.65 28.68
C HIS A 99 17.61 -20.97 28.80
N PHE A 100 17.23 -22.19 28.39
CA PHE A 100 15.88 -22.72 28.51
C PHE A 100 15.90 -23.90 29.49
N LYS A 101 15.05 -23.88 30.52
CA LYS A 101 14.93 -24.98 31.50
C LYS A 101 14.19 -26.16 30.88
N THR A 102 14.91 -27.24 30.59
CA THR A 102 14.39 -28.46 29.94
C THR A 102 13.64 -29.40 30.89
N ASP A 103 13.80 -29.21 32.20
CA ASP A 103 13.33 -30.15 33.23
C ASP A 103 11.80 -30.10 33.46
N VAL A 104 11.12 -29.12 32.86
CA VAL A 104 9.66 -28.89 33.03
C VAL A 104 8.83 -29.62 31.97
N THR A 105 9.49 -30.28 31.02
CA THR A 105 8.82 -30.86 29.87
C THR A 105 9.39 -32.27 29.65
N SER A 106 8.53 -33.27 29.47
CA SER A 106 8.85 -34.67 29.19
C SER A 106 9.52 -34.87 27.82
N GLN A 107 10.61 -34.14 27.57
CA GLN A 107 11.05 -33.67 26.27
C GLN A 107 12.55 -33.85 26.04
N GLY A 108 13.12 -35.01 26.42
CA GLY A 108 14.46 -35.37 25.93
C GLY A 108 14.46 -35.56 24.41
N GLU A 109 13.47 -36.31 23.90
CA GLU A 109 13.15 -36.39 22.48
C GLU A 109 12.68 -35.04 21.94
N GLU A 110 11.83 -34.31 22.66
CA GLU A 110 11.35 -33.02 22.19
C GLU A 110 12.44 -31.94 22.17
N LEU A 111 13.56 -32.04 22.91
CA LEU A 111 14.73 -31.16 22.79
C LEU A 111 15.64 -31.58 21.62
N TYR A 112 15.83 -32.88 21.38
CA TYR A 112 16.47 -33.37 20.17
C TYR A 112 15.66 -32.99 18.92
N ILE A 113 14.33 -33.03 19.03
CA ILE A 113 13.36 -32.45 18.09
C ILE A 113 13.40 -30.91 18.19
N THR A 114 13.63 -30.22 19.29
CA THR A 114 13.67 -28.73 19.25
C THR A 114 14.97 -28.23 18.61
N MET A 115 16.07 -28.98 18.74
CA MET A 115 17.37 -28.69 18.12
C MET A 115 17.46 -29.17 16.66
N ASN A 116 16.84 -30.30 16.30
CA ASN A 116 16.80 -30.81 14.91
C ASN A 116 15.52 -30.42 14.14
N SER A 117 14.41 -30.19 14.85
CA SER A 117 13.11 -29.65 14.39
C SER A 117 12.95 -28.16 14.67
N ARG A 118 14.08 -27.44 14.85
CA ARG A 118 14.32 -26.22 14.04
C ARG A 118 14.34 -26.51 12.54
N GLY A 119 14.06 -27.75 12.11
CA GLY A 119 13.28 -28.08 10.93
C GLY A 119 11.93 -27.33 10.86
N GLU A 120 11.99 -26.00 10.84
CA GLU A 120 11.24 -25.31 9.82
C GLU A 120 11.79 -25.82 8.49
N GLU A 121 10.89 -26.16 7.57
CA GLU A 121 11.29 -26.41 6.19
C GLU A 121 12.21 -25.27 5.75
N LEU A 122 13.31 -25.58 5.06
CA LEU A 122 14.19 -24.55 4.52
C LEU A 122 13.30 -23.49 3.87
N THR A 123 13.50 -22.22 4.22
CA THR A 123 12.70 -21.16 3.66
C THR A 123 12.79 -21.22 2.13
N ASN A 124 11.71 -20.86 1.43
CA ASN A 124 11.65 -21.06 -0.02
C ASN A 124 12.87 -20.47 -0.74
N ASN A 125 13.38 -19.33 -0.29
CA ASN A 125 14.61 -18.75 -0.81
C ASN A 125 15.83 -19.68 -0.58
N GLU A 126 16.05 -20.27 0.59
CA GLU A 126 17.16 -21.21 0.83
C GLU A 126 17.04 -22.51 0.00
N VAL A 127 15.81 -22.99 -0.23
CA VAL A 127 15.57 -24.11 -1.18
C VAL A 127 15.94 -23.69 -2.61
N GLN A 128 15.51 -22.49 -3.03
CA GLN A 128 15.80 -21.95 -4.36
C GLN A 128 17.29 -21.69 -4.55
N LYS A 129 18.01 -21.18 -3.53
CA LYS A 129 19.47 -21.05 -3.51
C LYS A 129 20.13 -22.35 -3.91
N CYS A 130 19.80 -23.45 -3.23
CA CYS A 130 20.37 -24.76 -3.52
C CYS A 130 20.08 -25.23 -4.96
N ARG A 131 18.88 -24.96 -5.48
CA ARG A 131 18.47 -25.33 -6.85
C ARG A 131 19.16 -24.49 -7.92
N ARG A 132 19.23 -23.17 -7.72
CA ARG A 132 19.68 -22.18 -8.71
C ARG A 132 21.21 -22.07 -8.78
N LEU A 133 21.93 -22.37 -7.68
CA LEU A 133 23.41 -22.36 -7.65
C LEU A 133 24.06 -23.67 -8.16
N LYS A 134 23.27 -24.70 -8.49
CA LYS A 134 23.82 -25.99 -8.94
C LYS A 134 24.54 -25.83 -10.29
N GLY A 135 25.86 -26.06 -10.31
CA GLY A 135 26.68 -25.96 -11.53
C GLY A 135 27.12 -24.54 -11.90
N LYS A 136 26.93 -23.57 -11.00
CA LYS A 136 27.42 -22.18 -11.13
C LYS A 136 28.60 -21.95 -10.18
N ASP A 137 29.23 -20.77 -10.25
CA ASP A 137 30.23 -20.36 -9.26
C ASP A 137 29.55 -20.16 -7.90
N GLN A 138 29.61 -21.21 -7.07
CA GLN A 138 28.92 -21.25 -5.78
C GLN A 138 29.47 -20.21 -4.79
N ALA A 139 30.74 -19.84 -4.92
CA ALA A 139 31.37 -18.89 -4.01
C ALA A 139 30.87 -17.47 -4.29
N GLU A 140 30.93 -17.05 -5.55
CA GLU A 140 30.48 -15.71 -5.97
C GLU A 140 28.97 -15.55 -5.77
N TRP A 141 28.18 -16.46 -6.33
CA TRP A 141 26.72 -16.38 -6.26
C TRP A 141 26.19 -16.63 -4.85
N GLY A 142 26.89 -17.44 -4.05
CA GLY A 142 26.57 -17.62 -2.63
C GLY A 142 26.73 -16.32 -1.86
N GLN A 143 27.84 -15.60 -2.08
CA GLN A 143 28.04 -14.28 -1.47
C GLN A 143 26.99 -13.27 -1.91
N GLN A 144 26.62 -13.28 -3.19
CA GLN A 144 25.61 -12.37 -3.72
C GLN A 144 24.22 -12.66 -3.13
N TRP A 145 23.89 -13.93 -2.91
CA TRP A 145 22.65 -14.34 -2.24
C TRP A 145 22.54 -13.78 -0.82
N GLU A 146 23.60 -13.88 -0.02
CA GLU A 146 23.64 -13.32 1.34
C GLU A 146 23.45 -11.80 1.35
N ARG A 147 23.97 -11.10 0.33
CA ARG A 147 23.76 -9.66 0.17
C ARG A 147 22.28 -9.34 -0.11
N TRP A 148 21.60 -10.14 -0.93
CA TRP A 148 20.17 -9.99 -1.17
C TRP A 148 19.37 -10.22 0.10
N GLN A 149 19.62 -11.29 0.86
CA GLN A 149 18.97 -11.54 2.15
C GLN A 149 19.19 -10.38 3.14
N THR A 150 20.43 -9.86 3.20
CA THR A 150 20.76 -8.69 4.03
C THR A 150 19.99 -7.44 3.59
N TYR A 151 19.82 -7.23 2.28
CA TYR A 151 19.05 -6.11 1.74
C TYR A 151 17.57 -6.19 2.16
N PHE A 152 16.93 -7.35 2.02
CA PHE A 152 15.56 -7.55 2.51
C PHE A 152 15.46 -7.42 4.03
N TRP A 153 16.46 -7.89 4.77
CA TRP A 153 16.51 -7.70 6.22
C TRP A 153 16.53 -6.25 6.64
N ARG A 154 17.34 -5.41 5.99
CA ARG A 154 17.39 -3.96 6.29
C ARG A 154 16.07 -3.25 5.96
N ASN A 155 15.33 -3.74 4.96
CA ASN A 155 14.10 -3.12 4.48
C ASN A 155 12.80 -3.76 4.98
N ARG A 156 12.87 -4.82 5.81
CA ARG A 156 11.71 -5.61 6.27
C ARG A 156 10.58 -4.80 6.91
N ALA A 157 10.89 -3.68 7.55
CA ALA A 157 9.90 -2.84 8.23
C ALA A 157 9.21 -1.81 7.29
N LYS A 158 9.73 -1.60 6.08
CA LYS A 158 9.15 -0.62 5.13
C LYS A 158 7.78 -1.09 4.65
N GLY A 159 6.84 -0.14 4.49
CA GLY A 159 5.48 -0.42 4.03
C GLY A 159 4.56 -1.09 5.06
N CYS A 160 5.06 -1.49 6.23
CA CYS A 160 4.27 -2.15 7.27
C CYS A 160 3.50 -1.12 8.12
N LYS A 161 2.19 -0.94 7.89
CA LYS A 161 1.32 -0.09 8.73
C LYS A 161 1.08 -0.73 10.11
N GLY A 162 1.91 -0.40 11.10
CA GLY A 162 1.66 -0.68 12.52
C GLY A 162 2.02 -2.08 13.04
N LYS A 163 2.44 -3.01 12.17
CA LYS A 163 3.01 -4.31 12.56
C LYS A 163 4.32 -4.54 11.81
N PRO A 164 5.50 -4.23 12.38
CA PRO A 164 6.75 -4.43 11.68
C PRO A 164 6.92 -5.91 11.33
N ASN A 165 7.29 -6.20 10.08
CA ASN A 165 7.67 -7.55 9.73
C ASN A 165 9.02 -7.87 10.39
N PHE A 166 9.02 -8.81 11.33
CA PHE A 166 10.21 -9.24 12.05
C PHE A 166 11.09 -10.22 11.26
N ASP A 167 10.60 -10.68 10.11
CA ASP A 167 11.19 -11.75 9.31
C ASP A 167 11.46 -11.28 7.86
N ALA A 168 12.73 -11.30 7.47
CA ALA A 168 13.16 -10.85 6.14
C ALA A 168 12.86 -11.85 5.02
N ASP A 169 12.71 -13.13 5.34
CA ASP A 169 12.52 -14.17 4.34
C ASP A 169 11.24 -13.96 3.56
N LYS A 170 10.21 -13.38 4.20
CA LYS A 170 8.94 -13.03 3.54
C LYS A 170 9.14 -12.09 2.37
N GLY A 171 9.93 -11.03 2.55
CA GLY A 171 10.19 -10.05 1.51
C GLY A 171 10.86 -10.69 0.30
N PHE A 172 11.92 -11.48 0.55
CA PHE A 172 12.66 -12.10 -0.54
C PHE A 172 11.85 -13.21 -1.23
N ASN A 173 11.16 -14.07 -0.47
CA ASN A 173 10.28 -15.10 -1.01
C ASN A 173 9.17 -14.50 -1.88
N ASN A 174 8.60 -13.36 -1.49
CA ASN A 174 7.57 -12.69 -2.28
C ASN A 174 8.13 -12.09 -3.57
N LEU A 175 9.36 -11.59 -3.57
CA LEU A 175 10.01 -11.18 -4.82
C LEU A 175 10.16 -12.38 -5.77
N LEU A 176 10.61 -13.54 -5.25
CA LEU A 176 10.72 -14.76 -6.04
C LEU A 176 9.36 -15.22 -6.58
N ALA A 177 8.31 -15.21 -5.76
CA ALA A 177 6.95 -15.55 -6.19
C ALA A 177 6.41 -14.56 -7.23
N CYS A 178 6.74 -13.27 -7.12
CA CYS A 178 6.37 -12.25 -8.09
C CYS A 178 6.95 -12.55 -9.48
N ILE A 179 8.25 -12.87 -9.56
CA ILE A 179 8.91 -13.14 -10.84
C ILE A 179 8.47 -14.48 -11.44
N GLU A 180 8.25 -15.51 -10.62
CA GLU A 180 7.73 -16.80 -11.08
C GLU A 180 6.32 -16.66 -11.64
N ALA A 181 5.43 -15.92 -10.97
CA ALA A 181 4.07 -15.66 -11.44
C ALA A 181 4.05 -14.80 -12.71
N MET A 182 4.91 -13.78 -12.79
CA MET A 182 5.08 -12.97 -14.01
C MET A 182 5.56 -13.85 -15.17
N GLY A 183 6.58 -14.69 -14.94
CA GLY A 183 7.09 -15.63 -15.94
C GLY A 183 6.02 -16.60 -16.42
N HIS A 184 5.24 -17.18 -15.51
CA HIS A 184 4.10 -18.02 -15.86
C HIS A 184 3.07 -17.26 -16.73
N SER A 185 2.70 -16.04 -16.35
CA SER A 185 1.72 -15.24 -17.10
C SER A 185 2.22 -14.81 -18.47
N PHE A 186 3.53 -14.61 -18.64
CA PHE A 186 4.13 -14.15 -19.89
C PHE A 186 4.69 -15.29 -20.75
N GLU A 187 4.58 -16.53 -20.28
CA GLU A 187 5.17 -17.72 -20.89
C GLU A 187 6.70 -17.60 -21.05
N ILE A 188 7.35 -16.99 -20.05
CA ILE A 188 8.80 -16.80 -19.97
C ILE A 188 9.33 -17.58 -18.75
N LYS A 189 10.39 -18.35 -18.94
CA LYS A 189 11.03 -19.08 -17.85
C LYS A 189 12.09 -18.22 -17.17
N TYR A 190 11.80 -17.76 -15.96
CA TYR A 190 12.76 -17.09 -15.07
C TYR A 190 13.40 -18.11 -14.12
N ASP A 191 14.28 -18.93 -14.69
CA ASP A 191 14.87 -20.07 -13.99
C ASP A 191 16.35 -19.90 -13.61
N ALA A 192 16.99 -18.83 -14.08
CA ALA A 192 18.40 -18.58 -13.88
C ALA A 192 18.63 -17.75 -12.61
N ILE A 193 19.83 -17.84 -12.02
CA ILE A 193 20.19 -16.99 -10.88
C ILE A 193 20.36 -15.52 -11.31
N GLU A 194 20.71 -15.32 -12.58
CA GLU A 194 20.78 -14.02 -13.23
C GLU A 194 19.41 -13.33 -13.28
N ASP A 195 18.30 -14.08 -13.40
CA ASP A 195 16.93 -13.54 -13.37
C ASP A 195 16.60 -12.97 -11.98
N ILE A 196 17.03 -13.65 -10.92
CA ILE A 196 16.88 -13.18 -9.54
C ILE A 196 17.73 -11.92 -9.33
N SER A 197 18.95 -11.91 -9.84
CA SER A 197 19.82 -10.72 -9.80
C SER A 197 19.17 -9.52 -10.49
N SER A 198 18.58 -9.74 -11.67
CA SER A 198 17.84 -8.71 -12.40
C SER A 198 16.62 -8.22 -11.62
N ALA A 199 15.88 -9.12 -10.97
CA ALA A 199 14.72 -8.77 -10.15
C ALA A 199 15.08 -7.90 -8.94
N VAL A 200 16.15 -8.27 -8.21
CA VAL A 200 16.64 -7.49 -7.08
C VAL A 200 17.13 -6.12 -7.55
N SER A 201 17.85 -6.08 -8.68
CA SER A 201 18.34 -4.83 -9.27
C SER A 201 17.20 -3.93 -9.73
N ALA A 202 16.15 -4.49 -10.35
CA ALA A 202 14.95 -3.77 -10.74
C ALA A 202 14.24 -3.18 -9.51
N LEU A 203 14.07 -3.97 -8.45
CA LEU A 203 13.48 -3.48 -7.20
C LEU A 203 14.28 -2.32 -6.61
N GLN A 204 15.61 -2.46 -6.54
CA GLN A 204 16.53 -1.40 -6.07
C GLN A 204 16.43 -0.15 -6.94
N PHE A 205 16.41 -0.30 -8.26
CA PHE A 205 16.23 0.81 -9.19
C PHE A 205 14.91 1.56 -8.97
N ILE A 206 13.83 0.85 -8.62
CA ILE A 206 12.55 1.48 -8.32
C ILE A 206 12.58 2.20 -6.96
N VAL A 207 13.07 1.55 -5.90
CA VAL A 207 12.87 2.04 -4.52
C VAL A 207 14.04 2.85 -3.95
N ASP A 208 15.28 2.58 -4.39
CA ASP A 208 16.49 3.22 -3.87
C ASP A 208 16.92 4.44 -4.71
N THR A 209 16.54 4.51 -5.99
CA THR A 209 16.78 5.71 -6.82
C THR A 209 16.05 6.93 -6.25
N ASP A 210 16.75 8.06 -6.16
CA ASP A 210 16.17 9.32 -5.71
C ASP A 210 15.41 10.02 -6.85
N TRP A 211 14.26 9.43 -7.20
CA TRP A 211 13.39 9.91 -8.27
C TRP A 211 12.91 11.35 -8.07
N GLU A 212 12.84 11.84 -6.83
CA GLU A 212 12.50 13.25 -6.57
C GLU A 212 13.60 14.17 -7.10
N SER A 213 14.86 13.86 -6.77
CA SER A 213 16.01 14.61 -7.27
C SER A 213 16.17 14.49 -8.79
N GLU A 214 15.92 13.29 -9.35
CA GLU A 214 15.95 13.10 -10.81
C GLU A 214 14.94 14.01 -11.52
N LEU A 215 13.67 14.06 -11.06
CA LEU A 215 12.67 14.94 -11.65
C LEU A 215 12.96 16.42 -11.42
N ARG A 216 13.38 16.79 -10.20
CA ARG A 216 13.68 18.19 -9.87
C ARG A 216 14.90 18.72 -10.61
N SER A 217 15.80 17.84 -11.05
CA SER A 217 16.92 18.21 -11.93
C SER A 217 16.45 18.64 -13.33
N LEU A 218 15.30 18.12 -13.80
CA LEU A 218 14.69 18.50 -15.08
C LEU A 218 13.87 19.78 -14.94
N ASN A 219 13.08 19.87 -13.87
CA ASN A 219 12.32 21.07 -13.52
C ASN A 219 12.09 21.11 -12.00
N GLU A 220 12.58 22.16 -11.34
CA GLU A 220 12.47 22.33 -9.89
C GLU A 220 11.02 22.24 -9.38
N GLY A 221 10.05 22.65 -10.19
CA GLY A 221 8.61 22.61 -9.89
C GLY A 221 7.89 21.30 -10.20
N TYR A 222 8.61 20.20 -10.44
CA TYR A 222 7.98 18.89 -10.69
C TYR A 222 7.25 18.38 -9.44
N TYR A 223 6.01 17.92 -9.61
CA TYR A 223 5.24 17.29 -8.57
C TYR A 223 5.76 15.87 -8.29
N THR A 224 6.11 15.62 -7.03
CA THR A 224 6.72 14.35 -6.59
C THR A 224 5.95 13.65 -5.47
N GLY A 225 4.77 14.16 -5.08
CA GLY A 225 4.04 13.70 -3.89
C GLY A 225 3.68 12.20 -3.89
N TRP A 226 3.43 11.64 -5.07
CA TRP A 226 3.07 10.23 -5.25
C TRP A 226 4.24 9.26 -5.07
N ILE A 227 5.50 9.71 -5.26
CA ILE A 227 6.67 8.82 -5.38
C ILE A 227 6.91 8.02 -4.10
N ASN A 228 6.93 8.70 -2.96
CA ASN A 228 7.16 8.03 -1.68
C ASN A 228 5.99 7.09 -1.32
N THR A 229 4.75 7.49 -1.63
CA THR A 229 3.57 6.64 -1.47
C THR A 229 3.71 5.37 -2.30
N PHE A 230 4.06 5.48 -3.59
CA PHE A 230 4.26 4.34 -4.47
C PHE A 230 5.37 3.39 -3.98
N LYS A 231 6.52 3.93 -3.54
CA LYS A 231 7.58 3.12 -2.93
C LYS A 231 7.10 2.37 -1.70
N LEU A 232 6.29 3.00 -0.85
CA LEU A 232 5.71 2.36 0.32
C LEU A 232 4.67 1.29 -0.07
N ASP A 233 3.89 1.50 -1.11
CA ASP A 233 2.94 0.50 -1.63
C ASP A 233 3.67 -0.75 -2.13
N ILE A 234 4.76 -0.58 -2.87
CA ILE A 234 5.63 -1.69 -3.30
C ILE A 234 6.14 -2.46 -2.09
N TRP A 235 6.72 -1.77 -1.11
CA TRP A 235 7.20 -2.44 0.10
C TRP A 235 6.08 -3.10 0.90
N ALA A 236 4.89 -2.51 0.95
CA ALA A 236 3.73 -3.11 1.60
C ALA A 236 3.32 -4.43 0.93
N ARG A 237 3.42 -4.52 -0.40
CA ARG A 237 3.14 -5.77 -1.15
C ARG A 237 4.28 -6.78 -1.09
N ILE A 238 5.54 -6.33 -1.09
CA ILE A 238 6.69 -7.22 -0.99
C ILE A 238 6.83 -7.78 0.43
N ASN A 239 6.63 -6.98 1.48
CA ASN A 239 6.81 -7.39 2.88
C ASN A 239 5.55 -8.01 3.53
N THR A 240 4.46 -8.22 2.80
CA THR A 240 3.24 -8.84 3.36
C THR A 240 3.42 -10.35 3.58
N SER A 241 2.68 -10.91 4.54
CA SER A 241 2.77 -12.33 4.91
C SER A 241 2.03 -13.28 3.94
N ASP A 242 1.25 -12.74 3.02
CA ASP A 242 0.27 -13.47 2.21
C ASP A 242 0.27 -13.02 0.75
N ALA A 243 1.39 -12.54 0.21
CA ALA A 243 1.42 -11.93 -1.12
C ALA A 243 0.98 -12.96 -2.17
N LYS A 244 -0.16 -12.68 -2.81
CA LYS A 244 -0.69 -13.50 -3.89
C LYS A 244 -0.26 -12.87 -5.21
N TRP A 245 0.53 -13.59 -6.00
CA TRP A 245 1.02 -13.14 -7.30
C TRP A 245 0.48 -13.96 -8.47
N LEU A 246 0.29 -15.27 -8.26
CA LEU A 246 -0.23 -16.15 -9.30
C LEU A 246 -1.72 -15.85 -9.56
N ILE A 247 -2.03 -15.52 -10.81
CA ILE A 247 -3.40 -15.27 -11.28
C ILE A 247 -3.88 -16.55 -11.97
N GLU A 248 -4.85 -17.24 -11.37
CA GLU A 248 -5.44 -18.47 -11.92
C GLU A 248 -6.83 -18.21 -12.50
N LYS A 249 -7.55 -17.22 -11.94
CA LYS A 249 -8.94 -16.91 -12.27
C LYS A 249 -9.15 -15.41 -12.39
N GLU A 250 -10.17 -15.00 -13.13
CA GLU A 250 -10.51 -13.57 -13.27
C GLU A 250 -10.91 -12.89 -11.95
N SER A 251 -11.37 -13.69 -10.97
CA SER A 251 -11.77 -13.24 -9.63
C SER A 251 -10.59 -13.00 -8.67
N ASP A 252 -9.35 -13.25 -9.09
CA ASP A 252 -8.13 -13.02 -8.32
C ASP A 252 -7.74 -11.53 -8.29
N THR A 253 -8.61 -10.70 -7.70
CA THR A 253 -8.47 -9.23 -7.73
C THR A 253 -7.17 -8.74 -7.13
N THR A 254 -6.76 -9.26 -5.96
CA THR A 254 -5.51 -8.87 -5.30
C THR A 254 -4.27 -9.22 -6.14
N GLN A 255 -4.26 -10.37 -6.80
CA GLN A 255 -3.14 -10.79 -7.65
C GLN A 255 -3.05 -9.93 -8.90
N ARG A 256 -4.19 -9.57 -9.49
CA ARG A 256 -4.23 -8.66 -10.63
C ARG A 256 -3.81 -7.24 -10.25
N GLU A 257 -4.18 -6.75 -9.06
CA GLU A 257 -3.66 -5.49 -8.50
C GLU A 257 -2.14 -5.52 -8.33
N ASN A 258 -1.60 -6.60 -7.77
CA ASN A 258 -0.17 -6.79 -7.60
C ASN A 258 0.57 -6.86 -8.95
N ALA A 259 -0.02 -7.53 -9.95
CA ALA A 259 0.53 -7.61 -11.29
C ALA A 259 0.66 -6.23 -11.96
N VAL A 260 -0.39 -5.40 -11.94
CA VAL A 260 -0.33 -4.05 -12.55
C VAL A 260 0.59 -3.09 -11.79
N LEU A 261 0.88 -3.38 -10.51
CA LEU A 261 1.80 -2.59 -9.69
C LEU A 261 3.28 -2.82 -10.06
N LEU A 262 3.71 -4.07 -10.27
CA LEU A 262 5.14 -4.41 -10.40
C LEU A 262 5.55 -5.07 -11.72
N TRP A 263 4.71 -5.91 -12.34
CA TRP A 263 5.13 -6.65 -13.54
C TRP A 263 5.54 -5.75 -14.72
N PRO A 264 4.83 -4.64 -15.01
CA PRO A 264 5.27 -3.72 -16.06
C PRO A 264 6.70 -3.21 -15.85
N LEU A 265 7.05 -2.86 -14.61
CA LEU A 265 8.35 -2.28 -14.25
C LEU A 265 9.48 -3.31 -14.33
N PHE A 266 9.26 -4.50 -13.77
CA PHE A 266 10.26 -5.57 -13.81
C PHE A 266 10.50 -6.04 -15.25
N TYR A 267 9.43 -6.25 -16.00
CA TYR A 267 9.56 -6.74 -17.36
C TYR A 267 10.25 -5.72 -18.28
N PHE A 268 9.90 -4.43 -18.16
CA PHE A 268 10.60 -3.37 -18.90
C PHE A 268 12.09 -3.31 -18.53
N TYR A 269 12.41 -3.36 -17.23
CA TYR A 269 13.81 -3.39 -16.77
C TYR A 269 14.59 -4.58 -17.33
N PHE A 270 13.95 -5.76 -17.40
CA PHE A 270 14.59 -6.97 -17.93
C PHE A 270 14.88 -6.85 -19.43
N LEU A 271 13.97 -6.26 -20.21
CA LEU A 271 14.19 -6.01 -21.64
C LEU A 271 15.35 -5.04 -21.89
N GLU A 272 15.47 -3.98 -21.09
CA GLU A 272 16.55 -2.99 -21.21
C GLU A 272 17.93 -3.59 -20.85
N ILE A 273 18.03 -4.26 -19.70
CA ILE A 273 19.31 -4.84 -19.24
C ILE A 273 19.78 -5.98 -20.14
N ASN A 274 18.87 -6.79 -20.69
CA ASN A 274 19.23 -7.83 -21.67
C ASN A 274 19.82 -7.25 -22.96
N ASN A 275 19.49 -5.99 -23.29
CA ASN A 275 20.09 -5.24 -24.38
C ASN A 275 21.34 -4.44 -23.95
N GLN A 276 21.87 -4.72 -22.76
CA GLN A 276 23.02 -4.04 -22.15
C GLN A 276 22.82 -2.52 -22.01
N LYS A 277 21.57 -2.10 -21.77
CA LYS A 277 21.20 -0.71 -21.55
C LYS A 277 20.61 -0.53 -20.15
N GLU A 278 20.99 0.56 -19.50
CA GLU A 278 20.24 1.04 -18.34
C GLU A 278 18.90 1.62 -18.85
N PRO A 279 17.77 1.36 -18.16
CA PRO A 279 16.50 1.94 -18.55
C PRO A 279 16.56 3.47 -18.61
N ASP A 280 15.95 4.06 -19.63
CA ASP A 280 15.76 5.52 -19.68
C ASP A 280 14.92 5.97 -18.48
N LYS A 281 15.49 6.84 -17.65
CA LYS A 281 14.89 7.27 -16.38
C LYS A 281 13.54 7.96 -16.58
N MET A 282 13.38 8.76 -17.63
CA MET A 282 12.13 9.50 -17.87
C MET A 282 11.00 8.56 -18.31
N THR A 283 11.30 7.64 -19.22
CA THR A 283 10.38 6.58 -19.63
C THR A 283 9.98 5.73 -18.43
N PHE A 284 10.96 5.35 -17.60
CA PHE A 284 10.74 4.49 -16.45
C PHE A 284 9.86 5.17 -15.38
N ILE A 285 10.11 6.44 -15.05
CA ILE A 285 9.30 7.13 -14.03
C ILE A 285 7.86 7.40 -14.52
N ARG A 286 7.66 7.65 -15.81
CA ARG A 286 6.31 7.73 -16.41
C ARG A 286 5.59 6.39 -16.33
N LEU A 287 6.30 5.28 -16.57
CA LEU A 287 5.76 3.93 -16.37
C LEU A 287 5.45 3.65 -14.89
N MET A 288 6.28 4.12 -13.96
CA MET A 288 6.00 4.05 -12.52
C MET A 288 4.72 4.80 -12.17
N HIS A 289 4.54 6.02 -12.70
CA HIS A 289 3.32 6.80 -12.48
C HIS A 289 2.08 6.08 -13.05
N LEU A 290 2.16 5.47 -14.23
CA LEU A 290 1.08 4.65 -14.78
C LEU A 290 0.73 3.46 -13.86
N CYS A 291 1.74 2.76 -13.33
CA CYS A 291 1.54 1.66 -12.39
C CYS A 291 0.90 2.14 -11.08
N TYR A 292 1.34 3.31 -10.57
CA TYR A 292 0.75 3.97 -9.41
C TYR A 292 -0.74 4.25 -9.61
N LEU A 293 -1.11 4.90 -10.72
CA LEU A 293 -2.49 5.20 -11.05
C LEU A 293 -3.31 3.92 -11.16
N ASN A 294 -2.85 2.93 -11.94
CA ASN A 294 -3.59 1.69 -12.14
C ASN A 294 -3.84 0.94 -10.81
N TYR A 295 -2.84 0.93 -9.93
CA TYR A 295 -2.94 0.27 -8.62
C TYR A 295 -3.99 0.93 -7.72
N HIS A 296 -3.97 2.26 -7.58
CA HIS A 296 -4.91 2.97 -6.71
C HIS A 296 -6.30 3.14 -7.34
N SER A 297 -6.38 3.31 -8.66
CA SER A 297 -7.64 3.43 -9.39
C SER A 297 -8.30 2.08 -9.69
N LYS A 298 -7.73 0.97 -9.18
CA LYS A 298 -8.21 -0.40 -9.38
C LYS A 298 -8.36 -0.82 -10.84
N LYS A 299 -7.50 -0.30 -11.74
CA LYS A 299 -7.41 -0.74 -13.14
C LYS A 299 -6.54 -1.99 -13.25
N THR A 300 -7.15 -3.16 -13.10
CA THR A 300 -6.44 -4.44 -12.99
C THR A 300 -6.33 -5.22 -14.31
N ASN A 301 -6.17 -4.54 -15.45
CA ASN A 301 -5.99 -5.21 -16.74
C ASN A 301 -4.58 -5.79 -16.85
N ASN A 302 -4.40 -7.07 -16.52
CA ASN A 302 -3.11 -7.74 -16.56
C ASN A 302 -2.80 -8.43 -17.91
N ALA A 303 -3.82 -8.80 -18.68
CA ALA A 303 -3.68 -9.64 -19.88
C ALA A 303 -2.84 -8.98 -20.98
N SER A 304 -2.85 -7.65 -21.06
CA SER A 304 -2.14 -6.88 -22.09
C SER A 304 -0.78 -6.33 -21.63
N ILE A 305 -0.32 -6.63 -20.41
CA ILE A 305 0.93 -6.06 -19.86
C ILE A 305 2.12 -6.39 -20.77
N LYS A 306 2.33 -7.67 -21.08
CA LYS A 306 3.48 -8.12 -21.89
C LYS A 306 3.55 -7.38 -23.23
N ALA A 307 2.46 -7.44 -24.00
CA ALA A 307 2.38 -6.84 -25.33
C ALA A 307 2.54 -5.31 -25.31
N PHE A 308 2.04 -4.65 -24.25
CA PHE A 308 2.23 -3.22 -24.05
C PHE A 308 3.70 -2.86 -23.79
N ILE A 309 4.36 -3.60 -22.88
CA ILE A 309 5.76 -3.33 -22.51
C ILE A 309 6.73 -3.66 -23.64
N GLU A 310 6.49 -4.73 -24.39
CA GLU A 310 7.22 -5.01 -25.63
C GLU A 310 7.06 -3.87 -26.64
N ALA A 311 5.83 -3.38 -26.84
CA ALA A 311 5.59 -2.26 -27.75
C ALA A 311 6.29 -0.97 -27.29
N LEU A 312 6.29 -0.69 -26.00
CA LEU A 312 7.00 0.45 -25.41
C LEU A 312 8.51 0.35 -25.67
N HIS A 313 9.11 -0.80 -25.33
CA HIS A 313 10.54 -1.06 -25.51
C HIS A 313 10.97 -0.96 -26.99
N TYR A 314 10.30 -1.68 -27.90
CA TYR A 314 10.74 -1.75 -29.30
C TYR A 314 10.46 -0.46 -30.09
N SER A 315 9.49 0.34 -29.67
CA SER A 315 9.24 1.64 -30.30
C SER A 315 10.21 2.73 -29.83
N GLY A 316 10.89 2.52 -28.69
CA GLY A 316 11.67 3.57 -28.04
C GLY A 316 10.80 4.75 -27.57
N SER A 317 9.52 4.49 -27.29
CA SER A 317 8.60 5.51 -26.81
C SER A 317 8.99 5.97 -25.40
N ASP A 318 8.89 7.28 -25.16
CA ASP A 318 9.16 7.92 -23.89
C ASP A 318 7.90 8.01 -22.99
N MET A 319 6.89 7.20 -23.28
CA MET A 319 5.54 7.26 -22.68
C MET A 319 4.71 8.51 -23.02
N THR A 320 5.14 9.35 -23.97
CA THR A 320 4.30 10.39 -24.58
C THR A 320 3.68 9.91 -25.89
N ASP A 321 2.58 10.53 -26.32
CA ASP A 321 1.87 10.19 -27.56
C ASP A 321 1.52 8.67 -27.67
N LEU A 322 1.04 8.06 -26.59
CA LEU A 322 0.79 6.61 -26.50
C LEU A 322 -0.22 6.08 -27.55
N ASP A 323 -1.01 6.96 -28.16
CA ASP A 323 -1.95 6.61 -29.23
C ASP A 323 -1.26 5.99 -30.47
N LYS A 324 0.03 6.29 -30.66
CA LYS A 324 0.87 5.75 -31.75
C LYS A 324 1.35 4.32 -31.50
N LEU A 325 1.19 3.78 -30.28
CA LEU A 325 1.60 2.41 -29.96
C LEU A 325 0.61 1.39 -30.51
N VAL A 326 1.14 0.30 -31.07
CA VAL A 326 0.35 -0.78 -31.69
C VAL A 326 -0.46 -1.58 -30.66
N ASN A 327 0.05 -1.73 -29.43
CA ASN A 327 -0.57 -2.53 -28.36
C ASN A 327 -0.97 -1.68 -27.15
N LYS A 328 -2.06 -0.92 -27.28
CA LYS A 328 -2.54 0.02 -26.25
C LYS A 328 -3.67 -0.50 -25.34
N ASN A 329 -4.01 -1.78 -25.41
CA ASN A 329 -5.12 -2.38 -24.63
C ASN A 329 -4.91 -2.32 -23.11
N PHE A 330 -3.66 -2.14 -22.65
CA PHE A 330 -3.35 -1.90 -21.24
C PHE A 330 -3.73 -0.49 -20.77
N LEU A 331 -3.88 0.46 -21.71
CA LEU A 331 -4.12 1.86 -21.45
C LEU A 331 -5.62 2.17 -21.51
N SER A 332 -6.06 3.13 -20.69
CA SER A 332 -7.41 3.70 -20.79
C SER A 332 -7.41 4.92 -21.69
N ASP A 333 -8.60 5.40 -22.06
CA ASP A 333 -8.78 6.61 -22.85
C ASP A 333 -8.13 7.83 -22.18
N GLU A 334 -8.16 7.90 -20.85
CA GLU A 334 -7.42 8.91 -20.10
C GLU A 334 -5.91 8.85 -20.34
N HIS A 335 -5.28 7.67 -20.25
CA HIS A 335 -3.84 7.56 -20.47
C HIS A 335 -3.45 8.00 -21.89
N LEU A 336 -4.26 7.62 -22.89
CA LEU A 336 -4.06 8.02 -24.28
C LEU A 336 -4.19 9.54 -24.45
N ARG A 337 -5.24 10.14 -23.85
CA ARG A 337 -5.46 11.58 -23.92
C ARG A 337 -4.35 12.36 -23.22
N LEU A 338 -4.04 12.03 -21.97
CA LEU A 338 -3.07 12.77 -21.15
C LEU A 338 -1.65 12.66 -21.73
N SER A 339 -1.23 11.48 -22.21
CA SER A 339 0.09 11.33 -22.85
C SER A 339 0.28 12.21 -24.08
N SER A 340 -0.80 12.51 -24.81
CA SER A 340 -0.78 13.43 -25.96
C SER A 340 -0.73 14.91 -25.57
N LEU A 341 -1.18 15.24 -24.36
CA LEU A 341 -1.15 16.61 -23.81
C LEU A 341 0.21 16.95 -23.20
N ILE A 342 0.90 15.95 -22.63
CA ILE A 342 2.19 16.13 -21.98
C ILE A 342 3.28 16.57 -22.97
N LYS A 343 3.44 15.93 -24.15
CA LYS A 343 4.38 16.30 -25.25
C LYS A 343 5.59 17.18 -24.84
N ASN A 344 6.47 16.66 -23.98
CA ASN A 344 7.66 17.36 -23.48
C ASN A 344 7.40 18.70 -22.77
N ASP A 345 6.27 18.82 -22.08
CA ASP A 345 5.90 19.93 -21.22
C ASP A 345 5.92 19.45 -19.75
N PRO A 346 7.07 19.55 -19.06
CA PRO A 346 7.24 19.14 -17.67
C PRO A 346 6.23 19.77 -16.72
N GLU A 347 5.82 21.01 -16.99
CA GLU A 347 4.86 21.71 -16.15
C GLU A 347 3.45 21.14 -16.34
N MET A 348 3.04 20.85 -17.58
CA MET A 348 1.77 20.17 -17.83
C MET A 348 1.73 18.78 -17.17
N GLU A 349 2.81 18.02 -17.31
CA GLU A 349 2.96 16.69 -16.69
C GLU A 349 2.86 16.76 -15.17
N SER A 350 3.58 17.70 -14.55
CA SER A 350 3.53 17.99 -13.11
C SER A 350 2.12 18.33 -12.62
N LEU A 351 1.40 19.22 -13.31
CA LEU A 351 0.03 19.62 -12.95
C LEU A 351 -0.96 18.45 -13.07
N ILE A 352 -0.84 17.66 -14.13
CA ILE A 352 -1.67 16.47 -14.33
C ILE A 352 -1.45 15.48 -13.18
N TRP A 353 -0.19 15.15 -12.87
CA TRP A 353 0.13 14.20 -11.79
C TRP A 353 -0.39 14.69 -10.44
N GLU A 354 -0.26 15.99 -10.14
CA GLU A 354 -0.77 16.55 -8.89
C GLU A 354 -2.29 16.44 -8.76
N VAL A 355 -3.02 16.67 -9.86
CA VAL A 355 -4.48 16.55 -9.87
C VAL A 355 -4.89 15.08 -9.71
N GLN A 356 -4.24 14.17 -10.43
CA GLN A 356 -4.54 12.73 -10.34
C GLN A 356 -4.25 12.16 -8.95
N ASP A 357 -3.26 12.70 -8.24
CA ASP A 357 -2.84 12.26 -6.91
C ASP A 357 -3.75 12.77 -5.76
N LYS A 358 -4.78 13.57 -6.06
CA LYS A 358 -5.73 13.98 -5.01
C LYS A 358 -6.60 12.78 -4.59
N GLU A 359 -6.79 12.60 -3.29
CA GLU A 359 -7.41 11.41 -2.66
C GLU A 359 -8.65 10.86 -3.39
N TYR A 360 -9.63 11.73 -3.68
CA TYR A 360 -10.88 11.30 -4.33
C TYR A 360 -10.78 11.07 -5.84
N PHE A 361 -9.77 11.64 -6.51
CA PHE A 361 -9.48 11.35 -7.91
C PHE A 361 -8.62 10.09 -8.06
N LEU A 362 -7.76 9.81 -7.08
CA LEU A 362 -6.88 8.66 -7.08
C LEU A 362 -7.61 7.35 -6.72
N ASP A 363 -8.44 7.38 -5.68
CA ASP A 363 -9.15 6.19 -5.18
C ASP A 363 -10.22 5.73 -6.19
N GLY A 364 -9.98 4.57 -6.80
CA GLY A 364 -10.90 3.90 -7.72
C GLY A 364 -11.59 2.67 -7.14
N GLU A 365 -11.50 2.41 -5.83
CA GLU A 365 -12.18 1.28 -5.21
C GLU A 365 -13.70 1.37 -5.47
N ASP A 366 -14.35 0.25 -5.83
CA ASP A 366 -15.79 0.12 -6.16
C ASP A 366 -16.32 0.93 -7.37
N VAL A 367 -15.57 1.91 -7.87
CA VAL A 367 -15.97 2.77 -8.99
C VAL A 367 -15.18 2.49 -10.26
N GLY A 368 -13.94 2.02 -10.11
CA GLY A 368 -12.98 1.82 -11.19
C GLY A 368 -12.77 3.08 -12.04
N GLY A 369 -12.06 2.91 -13.16
CA GLY A 369 -12.08 3.88 -14.24
C GLY A 369 -11.10 5.04 -14.11
N ASP A 370 -11.31 6.02 -14.98
CA ASP A 370 -10.45 7.19 -15.18
C ASP A 370 -10.59 8.22 -14.04
N THR A 371 -9.53 8.99 -13.82
CA THR A 371 -9.40 9.87 -12.67
C THR A 371 -10.04 11.24 -12.94
N ILE A 372 -9.61 11.90 -14.02
CA ILE A 372 -9.89 13.32 -14.32
C ILE A 372 -10.29 13.59 -15.78
N ILE A 373 -10.37 12.58 -16.63
CA ILE A 373 -10.62 12.74 -18.07
C ILE A 373 -11.86 13.59 -18.42
N ASP A 374 -12.93 13.49 -17.63
CA ASP A 374 -14.16 14.24 -17.88
C ASP A 374 -14.00 15.74 -17.61
N TYR A 375 -13.15 16.11 -16.64
CA TYR A 375 -12.77 17.50 -16.41
C TYR A 375 -11.96 18.04 -17.59
N ILE A 376 -10.99 17.26 -18.09
CA ILE A 376 -10.18 17.65 -19.26
C ILE A 376 -11.07 17.88 -20.48
N LYS A 377 -11.99 16.94 -20.76
CA LYS A 377 -12.96 17.06 -21.87
C LYS A 377 -13.85 18.29 -21.72
N ASP A 378 -14.32 18.60 -20.50
CA ASP A 378 -15.14 19.79 -20.25
C ASP A 378 -14.33 21.09 -20.42
N ILE A 379 -13.09 21.13 -19.94
CA ILE A 379 -12.18 22.27 -20.12
C ILE A 379 -11.92 22.54 -21.61
N ASP A 380 -11.72 21.49 -22.41
CA ASP A 380 -11.51 21.60 -23.86
C ASP A 380 -12.70 22.27 -24.59
N THR A 381 -13.90 22.27 -24.01
CA THR A 381 -15.07 22.95 -24.58
C THR A 381 -15.07 24.47 -24.35
N ILE A 382 -14.26 24.97 -23.42
CA ILE A 382 -14.25 26.37 -23.00
C ILE A 382 -13.25 27.16 -23.86
N LYS A 383 -13.78 28.05 -24.70
CA LYS A 383 -12.96 28.84 -25.63
C LYS A 383 -12.07 29.84 -24.89
N GLY A 384 -10.77 29.79 -25.17
CA GLY A 384 -9.80 30.78 -24.68
C GLY A 384 -9.25 30.50 -23.29
N LEU A 385 -9.68 29.43 -22.62
CA LEU A 385 -9.12 28.99 -21.35
C LEU A 385 -7.87 28.13 -21.59
N GLY A 386 -6.77 28.46 -20.93
CA GLY A 386 -5.57 27.63 -20.93
C GLY A 386 -5.75 26.43 -20.00
N LEU A 387 -5.48 25.21 -20.51
CA LEU A 387 -5.59 23.98 -19.72
C LEU A 387 -4.74 24.02 -18.43
N LYS A 388 -3.52 24.55 -18.50
CA LYS A 388 -2.65 24.70 -17.32
C LYS A 388 -3.28 25.57 -16.24
N ASP A 389 -3.91 26.68 -16.63
CA ASP A 389 -4.55 27.59 -15.68
C ASP A 389 -5.77 26.93 -15.03
N ALA A 390 -6.54 26.15 -15.81
CA ALA A 390 -7.64 25.34 -15.30
C ALA A 390 -7.16 24.26 -14.32
N LEU A 391 -6.05 23.57 -14.60
CA LEU A 391 -5.49 22.57 -13.69
C LEU A 391 -4.97 23.19 -12.39
N ARG A 392 -4.28 24.34 -12.45
CA ARG A 392 -3.86 25.10 -11.25
C ARG A 392 -5.07 25.53 -10.43
N ASN A 393 -6.14 25.95 -11.08
CA ASN A 393 -7.41 26.26 -10.44
C ASN A 393 -7.96 25.03 -9.70
N MET A 394 -8.03 23.88 -10.36
CA MET A 394 -8.49 22.62 -9.77
C MET A 394 -7.69 22.23 -8.52
N ILE A 395 -6.37 22.34 -8.59
CA ILE A 395 -5.48 22.07 -7.46
C ILE A 395 -5.83 22.99 -6.27
N GLY A 396 -5.94 24.30 -6.50
CA GLY A 396 -6.29 25.27 -5.46
C GLY A 396 -7.67 25.02 -4.85
N CYS A 397 -8.68 24.84 -5.71
CA CYS A 397 -10.07 24.60 -5.32
C CYS A 397 -10.26 23.27 -4.57
N TYR A 398 -9.46 22.24 -4.85
CA TYR A 398 -9.56 20.95 -4.16
C TYR A 398 -9.39 21.11 -2.64
N SER A 399 -8.43 21.94 -2.21
CA SER A 399 -8.18 22.21 -0.79
C SER A 399 -9.34 22.94 -0.10
N VAL A 400 -10.16 23.67 -0.86
CA VAL A 400 -11.35 24.37 -0.37
C VAL A 400 -12.55 23.42 -0.29
N LEU A 401 -12.67 22.49 -1.24
CA LEU A 401 -13.71 21.46 -1.20
C LEU A 401 -13.46 20.45 -0.08
N PHE A 402 -12.20 20.07 0.15
CA PHE A 402 -11.81 18.98 1.05
C PHE A 402 -10.61 19.38 1.94
N PRO A 403 -10.78 20.33 2.88
CA PRO A 403 -9.70 20.77 3.75
C PRO A 403 -9.29 19.67 4.74
N VAL A 404 -7.99 19.53 5.01
CA VAL A 404 -7.44 18.44 5.85
C VAL A 404 -8.02 18.41 7.28
N GLY A 405 -8.33 19.57 7.88
CA GLY A 405 -8.84 19.66 9.26
C GLY A 405 -10.36 19.57 9.39
N ASP A 406 -11.10 20.15 8.43
CA ASP A 406 -12.56 20.31 8.48
C ASP A 406 -13.28 19.52 7.38
N LYS A 407 -12.62 18.46 6.89
CA LYS A 407 -13.05 17.69 5.72
C LYS A 407 -14.52 17.26 5.79
N ALA A 408 -14.93 16.67 6.91
CA ALA A 408 -16.30 16.19 7.09
C ALA A 408 -17.36 17.30 7.02
N ASP A 409 -17.07 18.48 7.58
CA ASP A 409 -18.02 19.59 7.59
C ASP A 409 -18.14 20.22 6.18
N ASN A 410 -17.02 20.33 5.46
CA ASN A 410 -17.03 20.80 4.07
C ASN A 410 -17.69 19.79 3.12
N GLU A 411 -17.47 18.49 3.32
CA GLU A 411 -18.20 17.45 2.59
C GLU A 411 -19.73 17.62 2.78
N ILE A 412 -20.19 17.86 4.00
CA ILE A 412 -21.61 18.13 4.27
C ILE A 412 -22.08 19.38 3.51
N LEU A 413 -21.33 20.49 3.59
CA LEU A 413 -21.64 21.72 2.86
C LEU A 413 -21.79 21.47 1.35
N VAL A 414 -20.85 20.74 0.76
CA VAL A 414 -20.87 20.44 -0.68
C VAL A 414 -22.04 19.52 -1.03
N LYS A 415 -22.38 18.50 -0.22
CA LYS A 415 -23.59 17.66 -0.43
C LYS A 415 -24.86 18.50 -0.46
N ARG A 416 -24.97 19.47 0.45
CA ARG A 416 -26.12 20.39 0.53
C ARG A 416 -26.26 21.22 -0.74
N ILE A 417 -25.15 21.69 -1.30
CA ILE A 417 -25.13 22.38 -2.60
C ILE A 417 -25.53 21.41 -3.72
N LEU A 418 -24.93 20.22 -3.77
CA LEU A 418 -25.16 19.22 -4.83
C LEU A 418 -26.61 18.72 -4.90
N LEU A 419 -27.39 18.81 -3.80
CA LEU A 419 -28.84 18.58 -3.85
C LEU A 419 -29.52 19.44 -4.93
N HIS A 420 -29.00 20.63 -5.21
CA HIS A 420 -29.55 21.57 -6.19
C HIS A 420 -29.09 21.31 -7.63
N TYR A 421 -28.23 20.31 -7.86
CA TYR A 421 -27.70 19.99 -9.19
C TYR A 421 -28.29 18.71 -9.78
N LYS A 422 -28.33 18.68 -11.11
CA LYS A 422 -28.59 17.51 -11.95
C LYS A 422 -27.73 17.60 -13.20
N ASP A 423 -27.26 16.48 -13.72
CA ASP A 423 -26.59 16.45 -15.03
C ASP A 423 -27.60 16.65 -16.18
N ASP A 424 -27.12 16.58 -17.42
CA ASP A 424 -27.94 16.81 -18.62
C ASP A 424 -28.99 15.70 -18.84
N GLU A 425 -28.77 14.52 -18.25
CA GLU A 425 -29.71 13.40 -18.25
C GLU A 425 -30.67 13.43 -17.06
N GLY A 426 -30.56 14.44 -16.21
CA GLY A 426 -31.39 14.61 -15.02
C GLY A 426 -30.97 13.77 -13.81
N GLN A 427 -29.80 13.11 -13.86
CA GLN A 427 -29.23 12.35 -12.76
C GLN A 427 -28.62 13.28 -11.70
N THR A 428 -28.65 12.82 -10.47
CA THR A 428 -28.17 13.54 -9.28
C THR A 428 -26.86 12.95 -8.77
N PHE A 429 -26.19 13.65 -7.85
CA PHE A 429 -24.95 13.14 -7.23
C PHE A 429 -25.16 11.88 -6.39
N TRP A 430 -26.35 11.65 -5.86
CA TRP A 430 -26.66 10.47 -5.07
C TRP A 430 -27.07 9.28 -5.95
N LYS A 431 -26.90 8.06 -5.46
CA LYS A 431 -27.25 6.84 -6.20
C LYS A 431 -28.14 5.93 -5.37
N GLN A 432 -29.24 5.46 -5.93
CA GLN A 432 -30.07 4.47 -5.24
C GLN A 432 -29.32 3.14 -5.13
N THR A 433 -29.16 2.61 -3.91
CA THR A 433 -28.34 1.41 -3.68
C THR A 433 -29.11 0.12 -4.00
N SER A 434 -30.42 0.10 -3.79
CA SER A 434 -31.24 -1.07 -4.10
C SER A 434 -32.68 -0.69 -4.40
N PRO A 435 -33.32 -1.32 -5.39
CA PRO A 435 -34.75 -1.15 -5.63
C PRO A 435 -35.61 -1.92 -4.62
N TYR A 436 -35.03 -2.85 -3.84
CA TYR A 436 -35.76 -3.78 -2.96
C TYR A 436 -35.92 -3.30 -1.51
N TYR A 437 -35.23 -2.22 -1.13
CA TYR A 437 -35.36 -1.58 0.18
C TYR A 437 -36.02 -0.22 -0.01
N ASP A 438 -36.60 0.35 1.05
CA ASP A 438 -37.10 1.74 1.06
C ASP A 438 -36.12 2.67 0.35
N ARG A 439 -36.63 3.65 -0.42
CA ARG A 439 -35.88 4.58 -1.27
C ARG A 439 -34.60 5.06 -0.57
N ASN A 440 -33.47 4.43 -0.88
CA ASN A 440 -32.20 4.59 -0.16
C ASN A 440 -31.10 5.09 -1.09
N TYR A 441 -30.50 6.22 -0.73
CA TYR A 441 -29.58 6.92 -1.59
C TYR A 441 -28.21 7.03 -0.92
N GLU A 442 -27.21 6.42 -1.55
CA GLU A 442 -25.81 6.59 -1.18
C GLU A 442 -25.38 8.02 -1.52
N THR A 443 -24.95 8.75 -0.49
CA THR A 443 -24.53 10.15 -0.56
C THR A 443 -23.12 10.35 -0.01
N SER A 444 -22.36 9.27 0.12
CA SER A 444 -21.12 9.25 0.92
C SER A 444 -19.88 8.81 0.15
N SER A 445 -20.05 8.21 -1.03
CA SER A 445 -18.94 7.80 -1.88
C SER A 445 -18.38 8.99 -2.67
N TRP A 446 -17.51 9.78 -2.03
CA TRP A 446 -16.90 10.95 -2.68
C TRP A 446 -16.10 10.62 -3.92
N LYS A 447 -15.40 9.48 -3.94
CA LYS A 447 -14.78 8.91 -5.14
C LYS A 447 -15.75 8.81 -6.32
N ARG A 448 -17.01 8.43 -6.10
CA ARG A 448 -18.04 8.43 -7.14
C ARG A 448 -18.58 9.84 -7.42
N ILE A 449 -18.83 10.61 -6.37
CA ILE A 449 -19.47 11.92 -6.45
C ILE A 449 -18.64 12.89 -7.30
N VAL A 450 -17.33 12.99 -7.06
CA VAL A 450 -16.46 13.92 -7.81
C VAL A 450 -16.32 13.56 -9.29
N ARG A 451 -16.76 12.36 -9.71
CA ARG A 451 -16.71 11.88 -11.09
C ARG A 451 -18.08 11.93 -11.79
N CYS A 452 -19.14 12.40 -11.13
CA CYS A 452 -20.47 12.44 -11.73
C CYS A 452 -20.78 13.77 -12.42
N GLY A 453 -21.60 13.75 -13.46
CA GLY A 453 -21.95 14.95 -14.24
C GLY A 453 -22.60 16.07 -13.42
N ALA A 454 -23.36 15.72 -12.37
CA ALA A 454 -23.94 16.71 -11.47
C ALA A 454 -22.86 17.48 -10.68
N PHE A 455 -21.79 16.80 -10.28
CA PHE A 455 -20.65 17.44 -9.62
C PHE A 455 -19.86 18.30 -10.60
N LEU A 456 -19.63 17.81 -11.84
CA LEU A 456 -18.93 18.56 -12.88
C LEU A 456 -19.64 19.90 -13.19
N LYS A 457 -20.98 19.88 -13.31
CA LYS A 457 -21.77 21.10 -13.48
C LYS A 457 -21.67 22.06 -12.29
N PHE A 458 -21.75 21.53 -11.07
CA PHE A 458 -21.53 22.32 -9.86
C PHE A 458 -20.15 22.97 -9.89
N TYR A 459 -19.11 22.18 -10.15
CA TYR A 459 -17.73 22.61 -10.16
C TYR A 459 -17.51 23.72 -11.20
N LYS A 460 -18.05 23.53 -12.41
CA LYS A 460 -18.00 24.51 -13.50
C LYS A 460 -18.67 25.83 -13.12
N GLU A 461 -19.80 25.79 -12.43
CA GLU A 461 -20.50 27.00 -11.98
C GLU A 461 -19.73 27.75 -10.89
N ILE A 462 -19.34 27.07 -9.81
CA ILE A 462 -18.67 27.71 -8.67
C ILE A 462 -17.30 28.27 -9.05
N SER A 463 -16.57 27.58 -9.93
CA SER A 463 -15.25 28.01 -10.42
C SER A 463 -15.32 29.02 -11.58
N ARG A 464 -16.53 29.44 -11.99
CA ARG A 464 -16.74 30.29 -13.18
C ARG A 464 -15.98 29.75 -14.40
N GLU A 465 -16.31 28.53 -14.79
CA GLU A 465 -15.64 27.83 -15.88
C GLU A 465 -14.13 27.70 -15.64
N TYR A 466 -13.73 27.23 -14.45
CA TYR A 466 -12.33 26.98 -14.05
C TYR A 466 -11.43 28.23 -13.98
N THR A 467 -11.99 29.44 -14.05
CA THR A 467 -11.22 30.70 -14.04
C THR A 467 -11.07 31.31 -12.65
N LEU A 468 -11.90 30.90 -11.68
CA LEU A 468 -11.94 31.45 -10.33
C LEU A 468 -11.57 30.39 -9.28
N CYS A 469 -10.54 30.67 -8.48
CA CYS A 469 -10.26 29.88 -7.29
C CYS A 469 -11.19 30.37 -6.17
N PHE A 470 -12.21 29.56 -5.85
CA PHE A 470 -13.25 29.93 -4.89
C PHE A 470 -12.84 29.62 -3.45
N SER A 471 -13.47 30.28 -2.48
CA SER A 471 -13.27 30.11 -1.04
C SER A 471 -14.47 29.38 -0.40
N CYS A 472 -14.32 29.02 0.88
CA CYS A 472 -15.44 28.44 1.65
C CYS A 472 -16.63 29.41 1.76
N LYS A 473 -16.38 30.73 1.77
CA LYS A 473 -17.45 31.75 1.75
C LYS A 473 -18.28 31.67 0.47
N ASP A 474 -17.64 31.46 -0.67
CA ASP A 474 -18.32 31.33 -1.96
C ASP A 474 -19.23 30.10 -2.01
N LEU A 475 -18.83 28.99 -1.37
CA LEU A 475 -19.69 27.80 -1.22
C LEU A 475 -20.96 28.11 -0.41
N VAL A 476 -20.82 28.83 0.69
CA VAL A 476 -21.96 29.25 1.53
C VAL A 476 -22.88 30.20 0.76
N GLU A 477 -22.32 31.18 0.04
CA GLU A 477 -23.09 32.11 -0.79
C GLU A 477 -23.81 31.40 -1.95
N LEU A 478 -23.15 30.41 -2.58
CA LEU A 478 -23.76 29.59 -3.61
C LEU A 478 -24.93 28.77 -3.07
N LEU A 479 -24.79 28.15 -1.89
CA LEU A 479 -25.87 27.40 -1.27
C LEU A 479 -27.11 28.27 -1.04
N GLU A 480 -26.93 29.46 -0.49
CA GLU A 480 -28.03 30.39 -0.24
C GLU A 480 -28.67 30.89 -1.54
N THR A 481 -27.87 31.08 -2.60
CA THR A 481 -28.37 31.39 -3.94
C THR A 481 -29.23 30.25 -4.49
N LYS A 482 -28.74 29.01 -4.43
CA LYS A 482 -29.47 27.82 -4.91
C LYS A 482 -30.76 27.54 -4.14
N ARG A 483 -30.80 27.87 -2.85
CA ARG A 483 -32.03 27.80 -2.06
C ARG A 483 -33.05 28.86 -2.47
N LYS A 484 -32.64 30.11 -2.70
CA LYS A 484 -33.52 31.16 -3.23
C LYS A 484 -34.05 30.80 -4.62
N GLU A 485 -33.20 30.28 -5.51
CA GLU A 485 -33.61 29.76 -6.82
C GLU A 485 -34.66 28.66 -6.67
N PHE A 486 -34.44 27.70 -5.77
CA PHE A 486 -35.38 26.61 -5.50
C PHE A 486 -36.76 27.12 -5.06
N TYR A 487 -36.83 28.06 -4.11
CA TYR A 487 -38.11 28.61 -3.64
C TYR A 487 -38.71 29.68 -4.55
N SER A 488 -37.98 30.19 -5.54
CA SER A 488 -38.55 31.09 -6.54
C SER A 488 -39.65 30.41 -7.38
N ILE A 489 -39.50 29.10 -7.58
CA ILE A 489 -40.44 28.23 -8.28
C ILE A 489 -41.69 28.01 -7.41
N LEU A 490 -42.87 28.28 -7.96
CA LEU A 490 -44.15 28.23 -7.22
C LEU A 490 -44.46 26.82 -6.71
N GLU A 491 -44.18 25.79 -7.51
CA GLU A 491 -44.41 24.39 -7.17
C GLU A 491 -43.65 23.97 -5.91
N ASN A 492 -42.48 24.56 -5.65
CA ASN A 492 -41.65 24.30 -4.46
C ASN A 492 -42.13 25.05 -3.20
N ARG A 493 -43.19 25.85 -3.31
CA ARG A 493 -43.82 26.60 -2.22
C ARG A 493 -45.22 26.10 -1.87
N SER A 494 -45.76 25.19 -2.67
CA SER A 494 -47.01 24.49 -2.39
C SER A 494 -46.72 23.14 -1.73
N LEU A 495 -46.98 23.05 -0.42
CA LEU A 495 -46.69 21.84 0.37
C LEU A 495 -47.86 20.86 0.42
N ASN A 496 -48.98 21.17 -0.25
CA ASN A 496 -50.22 20.39 -0.23
C ASN A 496 -50.58 19.77 -1.58
N ASP A 497 -49.77 20.07 -2.61
CA ASP A 497 -49.91 19.50 -3.94
C ASP A 497 -49.34 18.07 -4.01
N LYS A 498 -49.33 17.45 -5.21
CA LYS A 498 -48.75 16.12 -5.48
C LYS A 498 -47.45 15.86 -4.72
N LYS A 499 -47.32 14.62 -4.21
CA LYS A 499 -46.12 14.08 -3.55
C LYS A 499 -44.83 14.61 -4.20
N TRP A 500 -44.00 15.32 -3.43
CA TRP A 500 -42.72 15.77 -3.97
C TRP A 500 -41.75 14.60 -4.12
N SER A 501 -40.77 14.80 -5.00
CA SER A 501 -39.65 13.88 -5.13
C SER A 501 -38.74 13.93 -3.91
N ASP A 502 -38.03 12.84 -3.67
CA ASP A 502 -37.06 12.67 -2.58
C ASP A 502 -36.00 13.78 -2.55
N ARG A 503 -35.60 14.27 -3.73
CA ARG A 503 -34.71 15.43 -3.86
C ARG A 503 -35.32 16.71 -3.31
N ARG A 504 -36.57 17.00 -3.66
CA ARG A 504 -37.28 18.20 -3.16
C ARG A 504 -37.46 18.10 -1.64
N LEU A 505 -37.79 16.91 -1.14
CA LEU A 505 -37.83 16.63 0.31
C LEU A 505 -36.49 16.89 0.98
N ALA A 506 -35.38 16.36 0.44
CA ALA A 506 -34.06 16.57 1.01
C ALA A 506 -33.67 18.06 1.06
N ILE A 507 -33.91 18.82 -0.01
CA ILE A 507 -33.64 20.27 -0.05
C ILE A 507 -34.44 21.00 1.05
N PHE A 508 -35.71 20.65 1.19
CA PHE A 508 -36.58 21.24 2.20
C PHE A 508 -36.13 20.90 3.62
N PHE A 509 -35.89 19.62 3.92
CA PHE A 509 -35.39 19.19 5.23
C PHE A 509 -34.04 19.84 5.56
N ASP A 510 -33.10 19.89 4.60
CA ASP A 510 -31.82 20.56 4.79
C ASP A 510 -31.99 22.06 5.12
N THR A 511 -32.91 22.73 4.43
CA THR A 511 -33.20 24.15 4.63
C THR A 511 -33.75 24.39 6.04
N ILE A 512 -34.80 23.68 6.43
CA ILE A 512 -35.48 23.86 7.72
C ILE A 512 -34.59 23.50 8.90
N THR A 513 -33.81 22.43 8.76
CA THR A 513 -32.93 21.94 9.84
C THR A 513 -31.59 22.68 9.90
N GLY A 514 -31.37 23.67 9.02
CA GLY A 514 -30.15 24.47 9.02
C GLY A 514 -28.89 23.66 8.70
N GLY A 515 -28.99 22.64 7.84
CA GLY A 515 -27.87 21.76 7.51
C GLY A 515 -27.74 20.50 8.35
N ASN A 516 -28.62 20.29 9.34
CA ASN A 516 -28.56 19.14 10.23
C ASN A 516 -29.09 17.83 9.60
N LEU A 517 -29.36 17.84 8.29
CA LEU A 517 -29.67 16.63 7.52
C LEU A 517 -28.49 15.65 7.52
N TRP A 518 -27.24 16.14 7.50
CA TRP A 518 -26.03 15.32 7.63
C TRP A 518 -25.13 15.75 8.79
N GLY A 519 -25.69 16.39 9.83
CA GLY A 519 -24.93 16.85 10.99
C GLY A 519 -24.05 15.78 11.67
N LYS A 520 -23.03 16.25 12.39
CA LYS A 520 -22.02 15.40 13.05
C LYS A 520 -22.66 14.32 13.94
N GLY A 521 -22.30 13.06 13.70
CA GLY A 521 -22.87 11.90 14.39
C GLY A 521 -24.07 11.25 13.68
N ASN A 522 -24.57 11.86 12.60
CA ASN A 522 -25.54 11.21 11.74
C ASN A 522 -24.90 10.12 10.88
N LEU A 523 -25.73 9.18 10.42
CA LEU A 523 -25.37 8.23 9.39
C LEU A 523 -25.15 8.96 8.05
N PRO A 524 -24.27 8.44 7.16
CA PRO A 524 -23.74 9.23 6.05
C PRO A 524 -24.63 9.27 4.79
N ASP A 525 -25.63 8.37 4.71
CA ASP A 525 -26.54 8.22 3.55
C ASP A 525 -27.97 8.63 3.88
N LEU A 526 -28.79 8.85 2.85
CA LEU A 526 -30.20 9.24 3.01
C LEU A 526 -31.16 8.08 2.74
N GLY A 527 -32.30 8.10 3.43
CA GLY A 527 -33.40 7.19 3.21
C GLY A 527 -34.75 7.87 3.32
N PHE A 528 -35.71 7.38 2.53
CA PHE A 528 -37.09 7.86 2.49
C PHE A 528 -38.04 6.67 2.49
N TYR A 529 -39.00 6.63 3.41
CA TYR A 529 -40.05 5.60 3.43
C TYR A 529 -41.42 6.24 3.73
N GLU A 530 -42.49 5.56 3.34
CA GLU A 530 -43.85 6.01 3.66
C GLU A 530 -44.35 5.33 4.94
N ASP A 531 -44.83 6.12 5.90
CA ASP A 531 -45.50 5.65 7.09
C ASP A 531 -47.01 5.54 6.84
N ALA A 532 -47.57 4.35 7.04
CA ALA A 532 -48.96 4.03 6.69
C ALA A 532 -49.97 4.44 7.77
N ASP A 533 -49.51 4.80 8.98
CA ASP A 533 -50.35 4.95 10.17
C ASP A 533 -50.71 6.41 10.54
N VAL A 534 -50.41 7.41 9.70
CA VAL A 534 -50.60 8.84 10.05
C VAL A 534 -51.80 9.45 9.31
N ASN A 535 -52.84 9.86 10.05
CA ASN A 535 -54.02 10.60 9.56
C ASN A 535 -53.80 12.13 9.54
N GLU A 536 -52.64 12.60 9.08
CA GLU A 536 -52.30 14.04 9.04
C GLU A 536 -51.80 14.46 7.64
N LYS A 537 -51.68 15.78 7.41
CA LYS A 537 -51.41 16.47 6.12
C LYS A 537 -50.65 15.63 5.08
N THR A 538 -51.18 15.62 3.84
CA THR A 538 -50.94 14.72 2.70
C THR A 538 -49.49 14.45 2.24
N PHE A 539 -48.47 15.14 2.75
CA PHE A 539 -47.09 15.03 2.24
C PHE A 539 -45.98 15.05 3.31
N LEU A 540 -46.10 15.85 4.37
CA LEU A 540 -45.07 15.95 5.42
C LEU A 540 -45.24 14.92 6.55
N GLY A 541 -46.46 14.38 6.73
CA GLY A 541 -46.75 13.35 7.74
C GLY A 541 -46.58 11.91 7.25
N HIS A 542 -46.57 11.68 5.93
CA HIS A 542 -46.47 10.33 5.36
C HIS A 542 -45.04 9.93 5.01
N THR A 543 -44.22 10.84 4.46
CA THR A 543 -42.84 10.50 4.08
C THR A 543 -41.86 10.78 5.21
N VAL A 544 -41.31 9.73 5.79
CA VAL A 544 -40.24 9.84 6.79
C VAL A 544 -38.89 9.96 6.09
N VAL A 545 -38.17 11.05 6.39
CA VAL A 545 -36.80 11.30 5.95
C VAL A 545 -35.84 10.91 7.08
N GLY A 546 -34.73 10.27 6.74
CA GLY A 546 -33.73 9.93 7.74
C GLY A 546 -32.37 9.64 7.16
N ASN A 547 -31.38 9.55 8.04
CA ASN A 547 -30.07 9.04 7.70
C ASN A 547 -30.01 7.53 7.92
N ARG A 548 -29.24 6.84 7.09
CA ARG A 548 -29.00 5.40 7.22
C ARG A 548 -27.60 5.01 6.75
N VAL A 549 -27.27 3.74 6.96
CA VAL A 549 -26.16 3.08 6.25
C VAL A 549 -26.79 2.29 5.10
N CYS A 550 -26.46 2.63 3.86
CA CYS A 550 -26.93 1.86 2.72
C CYS A 550 -26.51 0.38 2.83
N GLY A 551 -27.39 -0.53 2.39
CA GLY A 551 -27.18 -1.99 2.52
C GLY A 551 -27.49 -2.60 3.89
N ARG A 552 -27.85 -1.82 4.93
CA ARG A 552 -28.28 -2.34 6.24
C ARG A 552 -29.73 -1.95 6.56
N LYS A 553 -30.61 -2.94 6.75
CA LYS A 553 -32.07 -2.72 6.89
C LYS A 553 -32.48 -1.95 8.16
N PHE A 554 -31.78 -2.15 9.28
CA PHE A 554 -32.24 -1.69 10.61
C PHE A 554 -31.46 -0.51 11.21
N LYS A 555 -30.52 0.10 10.48
CA LYS A 555 -29.77 1.27 10.97
C LYS A 555 -30.36 2.55 10.37
N TRP A 556 -31.33 3.13 11.07
CA TRP A 556 -32.01 4.37 10.70
C TRP A 556 -31.93 5.42 11.81
N GLN A 557 -31.77 6.66 11.39
CA GLN A 557 -31.90 7.85 12.23
C GLN A 557 -32.94 8.75 11.57
N LYS A 558 -34.18 8.68 12.06
CA LYS A 558 -35.28 9.50 11.57
C LYS A 558 -34.98 10.98 11.84
N LYS A 559 -35.40 11.84 10.92
CA LYS A 559 -35.33 13.29 11.07
C LYS A 559 -36.73 13.83 11.25
N GLU A 560 -36.91 14.53 12.36
CA GLU A 560 -38.15 15.23 12.65
C GLU A 560 -37.98 16.71 12.31
N LEU A 561 -39.06 17.32 11.82
CA LEU A 561 -39.10 18.76 11.62
C LEU A 561 -39.28 19.44 12.98
N PRO A 562 -38.63 20.59 13.21
CA PRO A 562 -38.91 21.41 14.39
C PRO A 562 -40.40 21.80 14.42
N GLU A 563 -41.04 21.82 15.59
CA GLU A 563 -42.47 22.16 15.74
C GLU A 563 -42.87 23.47 15.04
N ASN A 564 -41.96 24.45 14.99
CA ASN A 564 -42.17 25.76 14.37
C ASN A 564 -41.59 25.89 12.95
N TRP A 565 -41.42 24.79 12.20
CA TRP A 565 -40.78 24.81 10.89
C TRP A 565 -41.49 25.72 9.87
N GLU A 566 -42.82 25.80 9.88
CA GLU A 566 -43.59 26.67 8.96
C GLU A 566 -43.21 28.15 9.18
N TRP A 567 -43.14 28.56 10.44
CA TRP A 567 -42.70 29.89 10.83
C TRP A 567 -41.24 30.16 10.46
N ARG A 568 -40.35 29.17 10.68
CA ARG A 568 -38.94 29.28 10.28
C ARG A 568 -38.81 29.51 8.78
N LEU A 569 -39.54 28.75 7.97
CA LEU A 569 -39.50 28.86 6.51
C LEU A 569 -39.95 30.24 6.04
N ARG A 570 -41.10 30.72 6.55
CA ARG A 570 -41.63 32.07 6.23
C ARG A 570 -40.62 33.16 6.58
N ASN A 571 -39.92 33.03 7.71
CA ASN A 571 -38.94 34.04 8.13
C ASN A 571 -37.64 33.98 7.34
N MET A 572 -37.19 32.80 6.92
CA MET A 572 -36.02 32.68 6.04
C MET A 572 -36.29 33.27 4.65
N TYR A 573 -37.54 33.20 4.20
CA TYR A 573 -37.96 33.51 2.83
C TYR A 573 -39.17 34.46 2.81
N MET A 574 -39.10 35.57 3.55
CA MET A 574 -40.24 36.50 3.79
C MET A 574 -40.88 37.09 2.52
N PHE A 575 -40.16 37.09 1.40
CA PHE A 575 -40.65 37.61 0.13
C PHE A 575 -41.38 36.58 -0.74
N TYR A 576 -41.53 35.35 -0.23
CA TYR A 576 -42.21 34.26 -0.92
C TYR A 576 -43.45 33.83 -0.16
N ASP A 577 -44.57 33.71 -0.87
CA ASP A 577 -45.80 33.14 -0.32
C ASP A 577 -45.71 31.62 -0.31
N PHE A 578 -45.93 31.01 0.86
CA PHE A 578 -45.95 29.57 1.07
C PHE A 578 -47.36 29.10 1.43
N VAL A 579 -47.76 27.96 0.87
CA VAL A 579 -49.09 27.35 1.08
C VAL A 579 -48.92 26.06 1.87
N PHE A 580 -49.56 25.98 3.05
CA PHE A 580 -49.38 24.91 4.06
C PHE A 580 -50.66 24.12 4.39
N GLU A 581 -51.83 24.54 3.87
CA GLU A 581 -53.17 23.93 4.10
C GLU A 581 -53.45 22.55 3.49
#